data_AF-A0A4R9VBW2-F1
#
_entry.id   AF-A0A4R9VBW2-F1
#
_cell.length_a   1.000
_cell.length_b   1.000
_cell.length_c   1.000
_cell.angle_alpha   90.00
_cell.angle_beta   90.00
_cell.angle_gamma   90.00
#
_symmetry.space_group_name_H-M   'P 1'
#
loop_
_entity.id
_entity.type
_entity.pdbx_description
1 polymer ?
#
loop_
_entity_poly.entity_id
_entity_poly.type
_entity_poly.pdbx_seq_one_letter_code
_entity_poly.pdbx_strand_id
1 'polypeptide(L)'
;MTAVRTPLLDRRDFLRAAGAGFMAAMTPRAWAKTLDADAVFATAFVKRDGSYGAAVLSEAGDVLHAIDLPDRGHDVTFDPVSKRSVVFARQP
;
A
#
# COMPACT_ATOMS: atom_id res chain seq x y z
N MET A 1 -40.96 25.83 -27.17
CA MET A 1 -39.61 25.92 -26.56
C MET A 1 -39.05 24.52 -26.48
N THR A 2 -37.92 24.32 -27.13
CA THR A 2 -37.20 23.06 -27.34
C THR A 2 -36.51 22.59 -26.06
N ALA A 3 -36.49 21.28 -25.81
CA ALA A 3 -35.45 20.67 -24.98
C ALA A 3 -34.93 19.44 -25.71
N VAL A 4 -33.92 19.65 -26.55
CA VAL A 4 -33.11 18.56 -27.09
C VAL A 4 -32.30 18.00 -25.92
N ARG A 5 -32.66 16.80 -25.43
CA ARG A 5 -31.77 16.04 -24.55
C ARG A 5 -30.77 15.29 -25.43
N THR A 6 -29.63 15.92 -25.67
CA THR A 6 -28.41 15.15 -25.92
C THR A 6 -27.71 15.04 -24.57
N PRO A 7 -27.36 13.85 -24.07
CA PRO A 7 -26.68 13.76 -22.80
C PRO A 7 -25.32 14.43 -22.99
N LEU A 8 -24.99 15.41 -22.15
CA LEU A 8 -23.71 16.13 -22.17
C LEU A 8 -22.49 15.19 -22.06
N LEU A 9 -22.72 13.92 -21.79
CA LEU A 9 -21.72 12.86 -21.70
C LEU A 9 -22.33 11.54 -22.21
N ASP A 10 -21.68 10.89 -23.18
CA ASP A 10 -22.09 9.55 -23.60
C ASP A 10 -21.76 8.52 -22.50
N ARG A 11 -22.69 7.59 -22.24
CA ARG A 11 -22.54 6.58 -21.20
C ARG A 11 -21.34 5.67 -21.45
N ARG A 12 -21.08 5.30 -22.70
CA ARG A 12 -19.95 4.43 -23.07
C ARG A 12 -18.65 5.17 -22.90
N ASP A 13 -18.60 6.45 -23.27
CA ASP A 13 -17.40 7.28 -23.10
C ASP A 13 -17.10 7.52 -21.62
N PHE A 14 -18.13 7.74 -20.80
CA PHE A 14 -18.00 7.76 -19.34
C PHE A 14 -17.44 6.46 -18.78
N LEU A 15 -18.01 5.31 -19.15
CA LEU A 15 -17.56 4.01 -18.66
C LEU A 15 -16.11 3.69 -19.09
N ARG A 16 -15.74 4.06 -20.31
CA ARG A 16 -14.36 3.92 -20.81
C ARG A 16 -13.38 4.78 -20.03
N ALA A 17 -13.73 6.04 -19.78
CA ALA A 17 -12.88 6.97 -19.02
C ALA A 17 -12.77 6.55 -17.55
N ALA A 18 -13.87 6.15 -16.91
CA ALA A 18 -13.89 5.64 -15.54
C ALA A 18 -13.07 4.35 -15.40
N GLY A 19 -13.19 3.41 -16.35
CA GLY A 19 -12.40 2.19 -16.38
C GLY A 19 -10.91 2.44 -16.58
N ALA A 20 -10.55 3.34 -17.52
CA ALA A 20 -9.16 3.73 -17.73
C ALA A 20 -8.56 4.44 -16.51
N GLY A 21 -9.32 5.34 -15.86
CA GLY A 21 -8.92 6.00 -14.63
C GLY A 21 -8.76 5.03 -13.46
N PHE A 22 -9.67 4.06 -13.32
CA PHE A 22 -9.56 2.99 -12.32
C PHE A 22 -8.31 2.13 -12.54
N MET A 23 -8.04 1.69 -13.78
CA MET A 23 -6.83 0.95 -14.11
C MET A 23 -5.55 1.77 -13.91
N ALA A 24 -5.56 3.07 -14.23
CA ALA A 24 -4.43 3.96 -13.99
C ALA A 24 -4.19 4.24 -12.50
N ALA A 25 -5.26 4.28 -11.69
CA ALA A 25 -5.19 4.43 -10.24
C ALA A 25 -4.79 3.13 -9.52
N MET A 26 -4.94 1.97 -10.16
CA MET A 26 -4.30 0.73 -9.72
C MET A 26 -2.80 0.81 -10.02
N THR A 27 -2.05 1.58 -9.22
CA THR A 27 -0.59 1.62 -9.26
C THR A 27 -0.01 0.19 -9.12
N PRO A 28 0.62 -0.39 -10.15
CA PRO A 28 1.03 -1.79 -10.12
C PRO A 28 2.29 -2.05 -9.31
N ARG A 29 3.08 -1.00 -9.01
CA ARG A 29 4.50 -1.21 -8.68
C ARG A 29 4.76 -1.71 -7.26
N ALA A 30 3.97 -1.27 -6.28
CA ALA A 30 4.10 -1.73 -4.90
C ALA A 30 3.53 -3.15 -4.74
N TRP A 31 2.42 -3.46 -5.43
CA TRP A 31 1.75 -4.75 -5.32
C TRP A 31 2.43 -5.86 -6.15
N ALA A 32 2.93 -5.53 -7.34
CA ALA A 32 3.63 -6.51 -8.19
C ALA A 32 4.90 -7.05 -7.53
N LYS A 33 5.68 -6.20 -6.85
CA LYS A 33 6.86 -6.65 -6.10
C LYS A 33 6.51 -7.56 -4.93
N THR A 34 5.38 -7.34 -4.28
CA THR A 34 4.91 -8.20 -3.19
C THR A 34 4.39 -9.55 -3.71
N LEU A 35 3.80 -9.60 -4.90
CA LEU A 35 3.28 -10.84 -5.51
C LEU A 35 4.38 -11.73 -6.10
N ASP A 36 5.53 -11.16 -6.46
CA ASP A 36 6.70 -11.86 -7.00
C ASP A 36 7.65 -12.36 -5.90
N ALA A 37 7.43 -11.95 -4.64
CA ALA A 37 8.28 -12.34 -3.52
C ALA A 37 7.83 -13.69 -2.93
N ASP A 38 8.71 -14.70 -3.01
CA ASP A 38 8.50 -16.03 -2.40
C ASP A 38 8.28 -15.95 -0.87
N ALA A 39 8.89 -14.94 -0.22
CA ALA A 39 8.67 -14.63 1.18
C ALA A 39 8.75 -13.11 1.44
N VAL A 40 8.01 -12.66 2.45
CA VAL A 40 8.05 -11.28 2.96
C VAL A 40 8.28 -11.27 4.47
N PHE A 41 9.12 -10.35 4.93
CA PHE A 41 9.51 -10.22 6.34
C PHE A 41 9.08 -8.85 6.88
N ALA A 42 8.48 -8.81 8.06
CA ALA A 42 8.14 -7.56 8.73
C ALA A 42 9.13 -7.29 9.87
N THR A 43 9.63 -6.06 9.97
CA THR A 43 10.64 -5.70 10.99
C THR A 43 10.54 -4.23 11.40
N ALA A 44 10.93 -3.94 12.64
CA ALA A 44 11.16 -2.58 13.12
C ALA A 44 12.65 -2.22 12.98
N PHE A 45 12.96 -0.98 12.63
CA PHE A 45 14.33 -0.52 12.39
C PHE A 45 14.57 0.91 12.89
N VAL A 46 15.86 1.26 12.99
CA VAL A 46 16.33 2.62 13.28
C VAL A 46 16.97 3.19 12.01
N LYS A 47 16.55 4.39 11.61
CA LYS A 47 17.12 5.12 10.47
C LYS A 47 18.48 5.72 10.84
N ARG A 48 19.24 6.13 9.81
CA ARG A 48 20.56 6.76 9.99
C ARG A 48 20.49 8.08 10.77
N ASP A 49 19.36 8.78 10.73
CA ASP A 49 19.12 10.01 11.48
C ASP A 49 18.67 9.74 12.94
N GLY A 50 18.58 8.48 13.36
CA GLY A 50 18.14 8.07 14.69
C GLY A 50 16.62 7.96 14.85
N SER A 51 15.82 8.31 13.84
CA SER A 51 14.37 8.11 13.86
C SER A 51 13.99 6.63 13.64
N TYR A 52 12.74 6.28 13.91
CA TYR A 52 12.28 4.88 13.92
C TYR A 52 11.30 4.58 12.80
N GLY A 53 11.24 3.32 12.39
CA GLY A 53 10.30 2.86 11.37
C GLY A 53 10.00 1.37 11.47
N ALA A 54 8.98 0.95 10.73
CA ALA A 54 8.71 -0.46 10.45
C ALA A 54 8.64 -0.67 8.95
N ALA A 55 9.15 -1.80 8.47
CA ALA A 55 9.14 -2.13 7.05
C ALA A 55 8.72 -3.58 6.80
N VAL A 56 8.14 -3.77 5.61
CA VAL A 56 8.03 -5.07 4.97
C VAL A 56 9.14 -5.18 3.94
N LEU A 57 9.90 -6.27 4.01
CA LEU A 57 11.05 -6.55 3.17
C LEU A 57 10.78 -7.78 2.30
N SER A 58 11.36 -7.82 1.10
CA SER A 58 11.51 -9.06 0.33
C SER A 58 12.57 -9.95 0.95
N GLU A 59 12.66 -11.21 0.51
CA GLU A 59 13.76 -12.11 0.86
C GLU A 59 15.14 -11.55 0.50
N ALA A 60 15.26 -10.82 -0.63
CA ALA A 60 16.49 -10.15 -1.02
C ALA A 60 16.85 -8.92 -0.16
N GLY A 61 15.98 -8.55 0.79
CA GLY A 61 16.15 -7.38 1.66
C GLY A 61 15.67 -6.06 1.05
N ASP A 62 14.95 -6.09 -0.08
CA ASP A 62 14.36 -4.88 -0.66
C ASP A 62 13.21 -4.36 0.22
N VAL A 63 13.17 -3.05 0.45
CA VAL A 63 12.04 -2.42 1.14
C VAL A 63 10.83 -2.39 0.20
N LEU A 64 9.79 -3.15 0.54
CA LEU A 64 8.52 -3.20 -0.19
C LEU A 64 7.55 -2.14 0.31
N HIS A 65 7.52 -1.92 1.63
CA HIS A 65 6.70 -0.90 2.27
C HIS A 65 7.36 -0.46 3.58
N ALA A 66 7.19 0.80 3.96
CA ALA A 66 7.67 1.32 5.23
C ALA A 66 6.73 2.39 5.79
N ILE A 67 6.65 2.44 7.12
CA ILE A 67 5.95 3.47 7.89
C ILE A 67 6.89 4.05 8.93
N ASP A 68 6.64 5.31 9.31
CA ASP A 68 7.31 5.95 10.44
C ASP A 68 6.71 5.47 11.75
N LEU A 69 7.57 5.27 12.75
CA LEU A 69 7.14 4.97 14.12
C LEU A 69 7.46 6.15 15.03
N PRO A 70 6.61 6.42 16.03
CA PRO A 70 6.86 7.48 17.01
C PRO A 70 8.02 7.13 17.97
N ASP A 71 8.31 5.84 18.18
CA ASP A 71 9.40 5.34 19.03
C ASP A 71 9.86 3.93 18.56
N ARG A 72 10.84 3.31 19.25
CA ARG A 72 11.37 1.98 18.94
C ARG A 72 10.30 0.89 19.00
N GLY A 73 10.09 0.23 17.87
CA GLY A 73 9.45 -1.08 17.81
C GLY A 73 10.35 -2.18 18.35
N HIS A 74 9.74 -3.18 19.00
CA HIS A 74 10.40 -4.39 19.51
C HIS A 74 10.14 -5.59 18.61
N ASP A 75 8.87 -5.86 18.34
CA ASP A 75 8.45 -7.04 17.57
C ASP A 75 7.26 -6.70 16.66
N VAL A 76 7.05 -7.51 15.63
CA VAL A 76 5.96 -7.36 14.67
C VAL A 76 5.19 -8.68 14.57
N THR A 77 3.88 -8.62 14.74
CA THR A 77 2.99 -9.77 14.51
C THR A 77 2.05 -9.52 13.33
N PHE A 78 1.53 -10.59 12.74
CA PHE A 78 0.59 -10.56 11.62
C PHE A 78 -0.63 -11.42 11.92
N ASP A 79 -1.81 -10.84 11.74
CA ASP A 79 -3.08 -11.57 11.80
C ASP A 79 -3.53 -11.99 10.38
N PRO A 80 -3.56 -13.30 10.07
CA PRO A 80 -3.97 -13.78 8.75
C PRO A 80 -5.47 -13.59 8.46
N VAL A 81 -6.32 -13.38 9.47
CA VAL A 81 -7.75 -13.16 9.32
C VAL A 81 -8.05 -11.72 8.93
N SER A 82 -7.59 -10.74 9.72
CA SER A 82 -7.82 -9.32 9.41
C SER A 82 -6.82 -8.73 8.41
N LYS A 83 -5.77 -9.47 8.04
CA LYS A 83 -4.67 -9.01 7.16
C LYS A 83 -3.98 -7.76 7.68
N ARG A 84 -3.82 -7.67 9.01
CA ARG A 84 -3.16 -6.54 9.67
C ARG A 84 -1.89 -7.00 10.35
N SER A 85 -0.88 -6.13 10.30
CA SER A 85 0.33 -6.27 11.11
C SER A 85 0.29 -5.26 12.24
N VAL A 86 0.82 -5.65 13.40
CA VAL A 86 0.96 -4.77 14.57
C VAL A 86 2.41 -4.74 15.00
N VAL A 87 2.93 -3.53 15.20
CA VAL A 87 4.27 -3.30 15.73
C VAL A 87 4.16 -2.97 17.20
N PHE A 88 4.81 -3.75 18.06
CA PHE A 88 4.81 -3.54 19.49
C PHE A 88 5.94 -2.58 19.88
N ALA A 89 5.63 -1.60 20.72
CA ALA A 89 6.66 -0.77 21.32
C ALA A 89 7.56 -1.61 22.24
N ARG A 90 8.83 -1.22 22.35
CA ARG A 90 9.71 -1.78 23.39
C ARG A 90 9.18 -1.35 24.76
N GLN A 91 9.01 -2.31 25.67
CA GLN A 91 8.67 -2.00 27.06
C GLN A 91 9.80 -1.12 27.65
N PRO A 92 9.47 0.03 28.26
CA PRO A 92 10.46 0.91 28.86
C PRO A 92 11.21 0.25 30.03
#